data_AF-A0A4Q2ZC60-F1
#
_entry.id   AF-A0A4Q2ZC60-F1
#
_cell.length_a   1.000
_cell.length_b   1.000
_cell.length_c   1.000
_cell.angle_alpha   90.00
_cell.angle_beta   90.00
_cell.angle_gamma   90.00
#
_symmetry.space_group_name_H-M   'P 1'
#
loop_
_entity.id
_entity.type
_entity.pdbx_description
1 polymer ?
#
loop_
_entity_poly.entity_id
_entity_poly.type
_entity_poly.pdbx_seq_one_letter_code
_entity_poly.pdbx_strand_id
1 'polypeptide(L)'
;LYHVLISEGSELVGQKLIETPLADRGAGIHVMEIRRRGARVMQPLSSIVVEKNDRFMLALHRRKGRAADSETFFSQIGAQLLSTVDGIVTELVIRDESSLNGVTLARSDFRQKYNCVVLAVHRNGVNITDQIADLPLDIGDTLLVITALNNLEALEATKDFILTDDPADQPATEEAIKKPNAHVLLSWACLIGVVMVTTVTDLLHPIFPRIPEIPIHYAALVGALVLLWSKVLTPRQAYASIDWQVLIMLYGLLGLGMAMQNTGTAEWLAQTLVNGAKGFVSPDQLPIALLWLVFLMTLLLTEVLSNNATAVMMVPIVVKMSHELDVNPWAFVMAVTVAASTAFALPMGYQTHMMVYGPGGYKFRDFLRVGIPLNIICWVLSCLLIPVIWPFHK
;
A
#
# COMPACT_ATOMS: atom_id res chain seq x y z
N LEU A 1 20.79 13.30 -9.08
CA LEU A 1 22.23 13.11 -9.45
C LEU A 1 22.74 14.40 -10.05
N TYR A 2 24.02 14.73 -9.82
CA TYR A 2 24.59 16.02 -10.19
C TYR A 2 25.81 15.83 -11.09
N HIS A 3 25.80 16.47 -12.25
CA HIS A 3 26.98 16.57 -13.12
C HIS A 3 27.74 17.84 -12.78
N VAL A 4 28.98 17.69 -12.38
CA VAL A 4 29.81 18.79 -11.89
C VAL A 4 31.12 18.82 -12.65
N LEU A 5 31.58 20.01 -13.02
CA LEU A 5 32.88 20.27 -13.65
C LEU A 5 33.82 20.92 -12.64
N ILE A 6 35.06 20.44 -12.55
CA ILE A 6 36.09 21.11 -11.76
C ILE A 6 36.68 22.25 -12.58
N SER A 7 36.47 23.48 -12.09
CA SER A 7 36.98 24.70 -12.73
C SER A 7 38.50 24.78 -12.63
N GLU A 8 39.15 25.49 -13.56
CA GLU A 8 40.62 25.61 -13.57
C GLU A 8 41.19 26.29 -12.30
N GLY A 9 40.40 27.13 -11.63
CA GLY A 9 40.76 27.79 -10.37
C GLY A 9 40.29 27.07 -9.10
N SER A 10 39.83 25.81 -9.19
CA SER A 10 39.36 25.05 -8.03
C SER A 10 40.53 24.67 -7.12
N GLU A 11 40.36 24.89 -5.81
CA GLU A 11 41.32 24.47 -4.77
C GLU A 11 41.49 22.95 -4.69
N LEU A 12 40.58 22.18 -5.32
CA LEU A 12 40.61 20.72 -5.37
C LEU A 12 41.65 20.18 -6.36
N VAL A 13 42.10 20.98 -7.33
CA VAL A 13 43.04 20.53 -8.37
C VAL A 13 44.38 20.15 -7.73
N GLY A 14 44.86 18.94 -8.00
CA GLY A 14 46.10 18.40 -7.47
C GLY A 14 45.97 17.65 -6.13
N GLN A 15 44.78 17.66 -5.50
CA GLN A 15 44.51 16.88 -4.29
C GLN A 15 44.06 15.45 -4.64
N LYS A 16 44.33 14.50 -3.75
CA LYS A 16 43.76 13.15 -3.86
C LYS A 16 42.26 13.22 -3.64
N LEU A 17 41.48 12.55 -4.49
CA LEU A 17 40.01 12.58 -4.43
C LEU A 17 39.46 12.21 -3.05
N ILE A 18 40.08 11.24 -2.36
CA ILE A 18 39.65 10.79 -1.04
C ILE A 18 39.82 11.85 0.07
N GLU A 19 40.71 12.82 -0.13
CA GLU A 19 40.96 13.93 0.79
C GLU A 19 40.05 15.13 0.50
N THR A 20 39.32 15.10 -0.63
CA THR A 20 38.42 16.18 -1.04
C THR A 20 37.00 16.00 -0.50
N PRO A 21 36.22 17.09 -0.37
CA PRO A 21 34.80 17.02 -0.02
C PRO A 21 33.96 16.20 -1.01
N LEU A 22 34.45 15.96 -2.23
CA LEU A 22 33.74 15.18 -3.26
C LEU A 22 33.65 13.69 -2.92
N ALA A 23 34.52 13.18 -2.03
CA ALA A 23 34.52 11.78 -1.59
C ALA A 23 33.98 11.60 -0.17
N ASP A 24 33.39 12.63 0.43
CA ASP A 24 32.86 12.59 1.80
C ASP A 24 31.55 11.77 1.87
N ARG A 25 31.70 10.48 2.17
CA ARG A 25 30.57 9.57 2.41
C ARG A 25 29.77 9.95 3.65
N GLY A 26 30.39 10.57 4.66
CA GLY A 26 29.71 11.02 5.88
C GLY A 26 28.75 12.17 5.61
N ALA A 27 29.09 13.05 4.66
CA ALA A 27 28.20 14.07 4.13
C ALA A 27 27.17 13.52 3.11
N GLY A 28 27.18 12.22 2.83
CA GLY A 28 26.28 11.56 1.88
C GLY A 28 26.65 11.81 0.41
N ILE A 29 27.91 12.13 0.12
CA ILE A 29 28.39 12.39 -1.23
C ILE A 29 29.03 11.12 -1.78
N HIS A 30 28.47 10.63 -2.89
CA HIS A 30 28.97 9.44 -3.56
C HIS A 30 29.34 9.75 -5.01
N VAL A 31 30.62 9.56 -5.33
CA VAL A 31 31.10 9.69 -6.71
C VAL A 31 30.64 8.48 -7.51
N MET A 32 29.81 8.70 -8.54
CA MET A 32 29.35 7.66 -9.48
C MET A 32 30.36 7.45 -10.61
N GLU A 33 30.69 8.53 -11.31
CA GLU A 33 31.51 8.51 -12.52
C GLU A 33 32.47 9.70 -12.54
N ILE A 34 33.66 9.47 -13.11
CA ILE A 34 34.67 10.50 -13.36
C ILE A 34 35.04 10.41 -14.84
N ARG A 35 34.92 11.53 -15.55
CA ARG A 35 35.35 11.66 -16.95
C ARG A 35 36.45 12.70 -17.07
N ARG A 36 37.58 12.28 -17.65
CA ARG A 36 38.72 13.13 -17.98
C ARG A 36 38.87 13.18 -19.50
N ARG A 37 38.83 14.39 -20.08
CA ARG A 37 38.91 14.61 -21.54
C ARG A 37 37.90 13.77 -22.35
N GLY A 38 36.73 13.53 -21.78
CA GLY A 38 35.67 12.72 -22.40
C GLY A 38 35.76 11.21 -22.17
N ALA A 39 36.89 10.70 -21.67
CA ALA A 39 37.07 9.29 -21.35
C ALA A 39 36.76 9.00 -19.87
N ARG A 40 36.21 7.82 -19.58
CA ARG A 40 35.99 7.33 -18.21
C ARG A 40 37.32 7.01 -17.54
N VAL A 41 37.50 7.44 -16.29
CA VAL A 41 38.66 7.11 -15.48
C VAL A 41 38.42 5.78 -14.76
N MET A 42 39.15 4.74 -15.16
CA MET A 42 39.00 3.36 -14.66
C MET A 42 40.03 3.05 -13.55
N GLN A 43 40.19 3.96 -12.59
CA GLN A 43 41.12 3.79 -11.46
C GLN A 43 40.35 3.76 -10.13
N PRO A 44 40.89 3.09 -9.09
CA PRO A 44 40.32 3.16 -7.74
C PRO A 44 40.23 4.60 -7.24
N LEU A 45 39.16 4.95 -6.54
CA LEU A 45 38.98 6.32 -6.02
C LEU A 45 40.13 6.79 -5.12
N SER A 46 40.79 5.87 -4.43
CA SER A 46 41.93 6.14 -3.54
C SER A 46 43.19 6.59 -4.26
N SER A 47 43.35 6.24 -5.56
CA SER A 47 44.54 6.61 -6.34
C SER A 47 44.33 7.83 -7.24
N ILE A 48 43.10 8.33 -7.35
CA ILE A 48 42.77 9.43 -8.27
C ILE A 48 43.18 10.77 -7.67
N VAL A 49 43.95 11.54 -8.44
CA VAL A 49 44.22 12.95 -8.20
C VAL A 49 43.29 13.77 -9.09
N VAL A 50 42.63 14.77 -8.51
CA VAL A 50 41.67 15.63 -9.22
C VAL A 50 42.44 16.54 -10.19
N GLU A 51 42.06 16.52 -11.47
CA GLU A 51 42.62 17.39 -12.49
C GLU A 51 41.61 18.48 -12.90
N LYS A 52 42.14 19.57 -13.46
CA LYS A 52 41.32 20.61 -14.07
C LYS A 52 40.47 20.04 -15.21
N ASN A 53 39.23 20.52 -15.32
CA ASN A 53 38.24 20.08 -16.30
C ASN A 53 37.79 18.61 -16.15
N ASP A 54 38.07 17.96 -15.02
CA ASP A 54 37.45 16.70 -14.69
C ASP A 54 35.93 16.88 -14.50
N ARG A 55 35.15 15.96 -15.06
CA ARG A 55 33.70 15.92 -14.91
C ARG A 55 33.31 14.79 -13.96
N PHE A 56 32.57 15.13 -12.93
CA PHE A 56 32.08 14.20 -11.93
C PHE A 56 30.58 14.02 -12.07
N MET A 57 30.12 12.79 -11.90
CA MET A 57 28.71 12.48 -11.66
C MET A 57 28.58 12.07 -10.20
N LEU A 58 27.81 12.84 -9.43
CA LEU A 58 27.69 12.69 -7.99
C LEU A 58 26.26 12.30 -7.60
N ALA A 59 26.14 11.29 -6.76
CA ALA A 59 24.93 10.97 -6.04
C ALA A 59 25.00 11.60 -4.65
N LEU A 60 24.09 12.53 -4.35
CA LEU A 60 23.93 13.12 -3.04
C LEU A 60 22.78 12.40 -2.32
N HIS A 61 23.10 11.68 -1.25
CA HIS A 61 22.13 11.06 -0.35
C HIS A 61 22.06 11.89 0.94
N ARG A 62 21.08 12.79 1.05
CA ARG A 62 20.95 13.68 2.21
C ARG A 62 20.19 12.99 3.35
N ARG A 63 20.85 12.82 4.50
CA ARG A 63 20.16 12.57 5.78
C ARG A 63 19.55 13.91 6.25
N LYS A 64 18.22 13.94 6.45
CA LYS A 64 17.37 15.04 6.98
C LYS A 64 18.06 16.39 7.30
N GLY A 65 17.59 17.48 6.69
CA GLY A 65 17.63 18.82 7.32
C GLY A 65 18.59 19.88 6.76
N ARG A 66 19.28 19.65 5.64
CA ARG A 66 20.06 20.70 4.96
C ARG A 66 19.58 20.91 3.54
N ALA A 67 18.46 21.60 3.37
CA ALA A 67 18.06 22.22 2.11
C ALA A 67 18.83 23.55 1.93
N ALA A 68 20.16 23.47 1.86
CA ALA A 68 20.97 24.57 1.35
C ALA A 68 21.39 24.19 -0.09
N ASP A 69 21.18 25.10 -1.02
CA ASP A 69 21.42 24.99 -2.46
C ASP A 69 22.65 24.12 -2.80
N SER A 70 22.40 23.02 -3.52
CA SER A 70 23.46 22.19 -4.10
C SER A 70 24.40 23.02 -4.99
N GLU A 71 23.86 24.02 -5.70
CA GLU A 71 24.64 25.01 -6.44
C GLU A 71 25.62 25.78 -5.55
N THR A 72 25.16 26.28 -4.41
CA THR A 72 26.00 27.04 -3.47
C THR A 72 27.07 26.14 -2.85
N PHE A 73 26.73 24.89 -2.52
CA PHE A 73 27.71 23.91 -2.06
C PHE A 73 28.80 23.63 -3.11
N PHE A 74 28.42 23.36 -4.37
CA PHE A 74 29.39 23.09 -5.44
C PHE A 74 30.26 24.32 -5.74
N SER A 75 29.65 25.51 -5.75
CA SER A 75 30.40 26.77 -5.97
C SER A 75 31.47 27.03 -4.90
N GLN A 76 31.18 26.71 -3.63
CA GLN A 76 32.12 26.89 -2.51
C GLN A 76 33.34 25.98 -2.62
N ILE A 77 33.18 24.78 -3.18
CA ILE A 77 34.28 23.83 -3.39
C ILE A 77 34.95 24.01 -4.77
N GLY A 78 34.68 25.12 -5.47
CA GLY A 78 35.28 25.44 -6.77
C GLY A 78 34.77 24.58 -7.92
N ALA A 79 33.57 24.01 -7.79
CA ALA A 79 32.99 23.09 -8.77
C ALA A 79 31.75 23.71 -9.42
N GLN A 80 31.64 23.63 -10.74
CA GLN A 80 30.53 24.19 -11.51
C GLN A 80 29.48 23.11 -11.78
N LEU A 81 28.23 23.35 -11.37
CA LEU A 81 27.12 22.48 -11.73
C LEU A 81 26.80 22.62 -13.22
N LEU A 82 26.84 21.50 -13.96
CA LEU A 82 26.51 21.45 -15.39
C LEU A 82 25.04 21.07 -15.62
N SER A 83 24.58 20.04 -14.92
CA SER A 83 23.20 19.55 -15.04
C SER A 83 22.81 18.69 -13.85
N THR A 84 21.51 18.54 -13.66
CA THR A 84 20.90 17.59 -12.72
C THR A 84 20.21 16.48 -13.52
N VAL A 85 20.40 15.24 -13.08
CA VAL A 85 19.71 14.07 -13.62
C VAL A 85 18.86 13.47 -12.52
N ASP A 86 17.63 13.09 -12.85
CA ASP A 86 16.73 12.43 -11.90
C ASP A 86 17.35 11.11 -11.43
N GLY A 87 17.66 11.08 -10.14
CA GLY A 87 18.22 9.91 -9.46
C GLY A 87 17.13 9.23 -8.68
N ILE A 88 17.10 7.91 -8.76
CA ILE A 88 16.17 7.06 -8.02
C ILE A 88 16.95 6.16 -7.08
N VAL A 89 16.39 5.94 -5.88
CA VAL A 89 16.86 4.93 -4.94
C VAL A 89 16.02 3.68 -5.19
N THR A 90 16.64 2.52 -5.35
CA THR A 90 15.93 1.26 -5.61
C THR A 90 16.66 0.08 -4.99
N GLU A 91 15.95 -1.02 -4.73
CA GLU A 91 16.48 -2.26 -4.22
C GLU A 91 16.78 -3.28 -5.34
N LEU A 92 18.00 -3.82 -5.31
CA LEU A 92 18.47 -4.89 -6.18
C LEU A 92 18.74 -6.15 -5.38
N VAL A 93 18.09 -7.27 -5.71
CA VAL A 93 18.35 -8.57 -5.07
C VAL A 93 19.29 -9.40 -5.93
N ILE A 94 20.35 -9.94 -5.34
CA ILE A 94 21.34 -10.77 -6.04
C ILE A 94 20.74 -12.13 -6.41
N ARG A 95 20.79 -12.49 -7.70
CA ARG A 95 20.34 -13.79 -8.22
C ARG A 95 21.34 -14.91 -7.94
N ASP A 96 20.85 -16.15 -7.97
CA ASP A 96 21.65 -17.38 -7.84
C ASP A 96 22.81 -17.42 -8.87
N GLU A 97 22.51 -17.13 -10.14
CA GLU A 97 23.47 -17.13 -11.24
C GLU A 97 24.30 -15.82 -11.38
N SER A 98 24.31 -14.99 -10.34
CA SER A 98 24.99 -13.68 -10.40
C SER A 98 26.51 -13.83 -10.47
N SER A 99 27.14 -13.07 -11.36
CA SER A 99 28.59 -12.95 -11.46
C SER A 99 29.25 -12.28 -10.24
N LEU A 100 28.44 -11.76 -9.32
CA LEU A 100 28.90 -11.11 -8.10
C LEU A 100 28.95 -12.04 -6.89
N ASN A 101 28.53 -13.29 -7.03
CA ASN A 101 28.54 -14.25 -5.92
C ASN A 101 29.98 -14.49 -5.41
N GLY A 102 30.22 -14.22 -4.12
CA GLY A 102 31.52 -14.30 -3.47
C GLY A 102 32.51 -13.18 -3.85
N VAL A 103 32.07 -12.17 -4.62
CA VAL A 103 32.91 -11.05 -5.05
C VAL A 103 32.55 -9.80 -4.24
N THR A 104 33.56 -9.01 -3.86
CA THR A 104 33.34 -7.74 -3.14
C THR A 104 32.93 -6.61 -4.09
N LEU A 105 32.23 -5.59 -3.58
CA LEU A 105 31.88 -4.41 -4.36
C LEU A 105 33.11 -3.66 -4.90
N ALA A 106 34.21 -3.64 -4.14
CA ALA A 106 35.47 -3.03 -4.57
C ALA A 106 36.13 -3.79 -5.73
N ARG A 107 36.08 -5.13 -5.73
CA ARG A 107 36.72 -5.96 -6.75
C ARG A 107 35.90 -6.07 -8.03
N SER A 108 34.58 -5.96 -7.94
CA SER A 108 33.67 -6.05 -9.09
C SER A 108 33.56 -4.77 -9.90
N ASP A 109 34.18 -3.67 -9.46
CA ASP A 109 33.98 -2.32 -10.00
C ASP A 109 32.49 -1.99 -10.20
N PHE A 110 31.66 -2.47 -9.26
CA PHE A 110 30.19 -2.48 -9.34
C PHE A 110 29.63 -1.14 -9.84
N ARG A 111 30.17 -0.06 -9.29
CA ARG A 111 29.77 1.31 -9.62
C ARG A 111 29.93 1.68 -11.08
N GLN A 112 31.05 1.28 -11.69
CA GLN A 112 31.35 1.59 -13.08
C GLN A 112 30.64 0.62 -14.03
N LYS A 113 30.57 -0.66 -13.64
CA LYS A 113 29.92 -1.72 -14.42
C LYS A 113 28.42 -1.48 -14.57
N TYR A 114 27.74 -1.08 -13.49
CA TYR A 114 26.29 -0.96 -13.43
C TYR A 114 25.78 0.49 -13.35
N ASN A 115 26.65 1.50 -13.36
CA ASN A 115 26.30 2.92 -13.20
C ASN A 115 25.38 3.19 -11.98
N CYS A 116 25.64 2.54 -10.85
CA CYS A 116 24.88 2.70 -9.62
C CYS A 116 25.78 2.66 -8.38
N VAL A 117 25.35 3.28 -7.29
CA VAL A 117 26.10 3.29 -6.03
C VAL A 117 25.32 2.54 -4.99
N VAL A 118 25.95 1.55 -4.36
CA VAL A 118 25.38 0.85 -3.20
C VAL A 118 25.49 1.74 -1.96
N LEU A 119 24.35 1.99 -1.33
CA LEU A 119 24.22 2.72 -0.06
C LEU A 119 24.28 1.79 1.14
N ALA A 120 23.63 0.63 1.03
CA ALA A 120 23.49 -0.34 2.09
C ALA A 120 23.33 -1.74 1.50
N VAL A 121 23.74 -2.75 2.26
CA VAL A 121 23.48 -4.17 1.98
C VAL A 121 22.61 -4.72 3.09
N HIS A 122 21.49 -5.33 2.74
CA HIS A 122 20.63 -6.02 3.68
C HIS A 122 20.80 -7.54 3.53
N ARG A 123 21.17 -8.19 4.64
CA ARG A 123 21.38 -9.64 4.70
C ARG A 123 20.75 -10.19 5.98
N ASN A 124 19.89 -11.22 5.84
CA ASN A 124 19.27 -11.93 6.97
C ASN A 124 18.62 -11.00 8.02
N GLY A 125 17.95 -9.92 7.60
CA GLY A 125 17.30 -8.98 8.52
C GLY A 125 18.20 -7.88 9.08
N VAL A 126 19.50 -7.85 8.72
CA VAL A 126 20.46 -6.87 9.21
C VAL A 126 20.88 -5.90 8.10
N ASN A 127 20.83 -4.60 8.40
CA ASN A 127 21.35 -3.55 7.53
C ASN A 127 22.85 -3.33 7.78
N ILE A 128 23.65 -3.58 6.74
CA ILE A 128 25.09 -3.38 6.74
C ILE A 128 25.39 -2.10 5.96
N THR A 129 25.84 -1.06 6.67
CA THR A 129 26.21 0.24 6.09
C THR A 129 27.72 0.52 6.15
N ASP A 130 28.45 -0.24 6.98
CA ASP A 130 29.88 -0.06 7.19
C ASP A 130 30.69 -1.06 6.35
N GLN A 131 31.83 -0.61 5.83
CA GLN A 131 32.80 -1.43 5.06
C GLN A 131 32.20 -2.25 3.90
N ILE A 132 31.10 -1.76 3.32
CA ILE A 132 30.37 -2.43 2.23
C ILE A 132 31.27 -2.74 1.01
N ALA A 133 32.31 -1.93 0.80
CA ALA A 133 33.26 -2.11 -0.29
C ALA A 133 33.99 -3.47 -0.24
N ASP A 134 34.30 -3.95 0.96
CA ASP A 134 35.09 -5.17 1.20
C ASP A 134 34.21 -6.37 1.57
N LEU A 135 32.89 -6.19 1.65
CA LEU A 135 31.94 -7.24 1.94
C LEU A 135 31.78 -8.16 0.71
N PRO A 136 32.06 -9.47 0.81
CA PRO A 136 31.74 -10.42 -0.25
C PRO A 136 30.21 -10.59 -0.33
N LEU A 137 29.67 -10.42 -1.53
CA LEU A 137 28.24 -10.52 -1.80
C LEU A 137 27.78 -11.97 -1.90
N ASP A 138 26.60 -12.27 -1.34
CA ASP A 138 25.99 -13.60 -1.37
C ASP A 138 24.63 -13.58 -2.09
N ILE A 139 24.18 -14.76 -2.54
CA ILE A 139 22.87 -14.93 -3.17
C ILE A 139 21.77 -14.51 -2.19
N GLY A 140 20.82 -13.71 -2.67
CA GLY A 140 19.72 -13.19 -1.87
C GLY A 140 20.02 -11.92 -1.07
N ASP A 141 21.26 -11.42 -1.10
CA ASP A 141 21.55 -10.08 -0.58
C ASP A 141 20.70 -9.03 -1.29
N THR A 142 20.17 -8.08 -0.53
CA THR A 142 19.43 -6.94 -1.08
C THR A 142 20.31 -5.69 -1.01
N LEU A 143 20.62 -5.12 -2.16
CA LEU A 143 21.45 -3.92 -2.31
C LEU A 143 20.54 -2.71 -2.47
N LEU A 144 20.62 -1.76 -1.54
CA LEU A 144 19.98 -0.46 -1.71
C LEU A 144 20.89 0.41 -2.57
N VAL A 145 20.46 0.78 -3.76
CA VAL A 145 21.30 1.51 -4.72
C VAL A 145 20.70 2.85 -5.14
N ILE A 146 21.57 3.82 -5.45
CA ILE A 146 21.18 5.03 -6.18
C ILE A 146 21.66 4.90 -7.63
N THR A 147 20.74 5.13 -8.57
CA THR A 147 21.05 5.14 -9.99
C THR A 147 20.25 6.22 -10.72
N ALA A 148 20.57 6.46 -12.00
CA ALA A 148 19.80 7.37 -12.84
C ALA A 148 18.53 6.67 -13.31
N LEU A 149 17.41 7.40 -13.43
CA LEU A 149 16.12 6.81 -13.84
C LEU A 149 16.21 6.06 -15.19
N ASN A 150 16.98 6.59 -16.13
CA ASN A 150 17.20 5.99 -17.45
C ASN A 150 18.14 4.77 -17.44
N ASN A 151 18.78 4.45 -16.31
CA ASN A 151 19.64 3.28 -16.16
C ASN A 151 18.89 2.06 -15.59
N LEU A 152 17.63 2.22 -15.16
CA LEU A 152 16.82 1.13 -14.63
C LEU A 152 16.63 0.00 -15.64
N GLU A 153 16.29 0.31 -16.90
CA GLU A 153 16.12 -0.69 -17.96
C GLU A 153 17.42 -1.51 -18.19
N ALA A 154 18.58 -0.85 -18.07
CA ALA A 154 19.87 -1.53 -18.21
C ALA A 154 20.17 -2.45 -17.03
N LEU A 155 19.78 -2.06 -15.81
CA LEU A 155 19.90 -2.90 -14.62
C LEU A 155 18.95 -4.10 -14.68
N GLU A 156 17.71 -3.89 -15.12
CA GLU A 156 16.72 -4.96 -15.28
C GLU A 156 17.11 -5.98 -16.36
N ALA A 157 17.72 -5.51 -17.45
CA ALA A 157 18.25 -6.38 -18.50
C ALA A 157 19.45 -7.24 -18.05
N THR A 158 20.06 -6.92 -16.91
CA THR A 158 21.23 -7.65 -16.39
C THR A 158 20.78 -8.92 -15.66
N LYS A 159 21.48 -10.05 -15.90
CA LYS A 159 21.22 -11.32 -15.22
C LYS A 159 21.70 -11.40 -13.76
N ASP A 160 22.38 -10.37 -13.26
CA ASP A 160 23.00 -10.40 -11.95
C ASP A 160 21.99 -10.08 -10.82
N PHE A 161 20.86 -9.42 -11.13
CA PHE A 161 19.93 -8.90 -10.13
C PHE A 161 18.45 -9.07 -10.51
N ILE A 162 17.58 -8.95 -9.50
CA ILE A 162 16.15 -8.68 -9.64
C ILE A 162 15.90 -7.28 -9.07
N LEU A 163 15.24 -6.43 -9.85
CA LEU A 163 14.72 -5.15 -9.36
C LEU A 163 13.44 -5.44 -8.57
N THR A 164 13.40 -5.10 -7.28
CA THR A 164 12.23 -5.40 -6.43
C THR A 164 11.24 -4.24 -6.40
N ASP A 165 11.71 -3.01 -6.64
CA ASP A 165 10.87 -1.81 -6.61
C ASP A 165 10.44 -1.40 -8.02
N ASP A 166 9.13 -1.37 -8.28
CA ASP A 166 8.62 -0.61 -9.43
C ASP A 166 8.75 0.89 -9.10
N PRO A 167 9.36 1.74 -9.95
CA PRO A 167 9.35 3.19 -9.77
C PRO A 167 7.94 3.78 -9.59
N ALA A 168 6.88 3.06 -9.97
CA ALA A 168 5.49 3.41 -9.69
C ALA A 168 5.05 3.24 -8.21
N ASP A 169 5.75 2.41 -7.43
CA ASP A 169 5.43 2.07 -6.04
C ASP A 169 6.24 2.86 -5.00
N GLN A 170 7.09 3.80 -5.43
CA GLN A 170 7.75 4.70 -4.48
C GLN A 170 6.69 5.61 -3.84
N PRO A 171 6.54 5.62 -2.51
CA PRO A 171 5.73 6.64 -1.85
C PRO A 171 6.33 7.99 -2.24
N ALA A 172 5.54 8.78 -2.97
CA ALA A 172 5.92 10.12 -3.40
C ALA A 172 6.60 10.83 -2.24
N THR A 173 7.82 11.32 -2.48
CA THR A 173 8.63 12.02 -1.49
C THR A 173 7.75 13.04 -0.77
N GLU A 174 7.78 13.06 0.57
CA GLU A 174 6.93 13.91 1.42
C GLU A 174 6.89 15.41 1.02
N GLU A 175 7.85 15.86 0.21
CA GLU A 175 7.88 17.21 -0.36
C GLU A 175 6.76 17.49 -1.38
N ALA A 176 6.19 16.47 -2.03
CA ALA A 176 5.03 16.62 -2.91
C ALA A 176 3.70 16.89 -2.15
N ILE A 177 3.67 16.68 -0.83
CA ILE A 177 2.47 16.81 0.02
C ILE A 177 2.23 18.29 0.44
N LYS A 178 3.16 19.20 0.16
CA LYS A 178 3.10 20.60 0.66
C LYS A 178 2.21 21.57 -0.11
N LYS A 179 1.47 21.13 -1.13
CA LYS A 179 0.36 21.93 -1.68
C LYS A 179 -0.92 21.09 -1.57
N PRO A 180 -1.99 21.59 -0.94
CA PRO A 180 -3.30 20.99 -1.15
C PRO A 180 -3.62 21.20 -2.63
N ASN A 181 -3.27 20.21 -3.45
CA ASN A 181 -3.54 20.25 -4.87
C ASN A 181 -5.03 20.52 -5.03
N ALA A 182 -5.41 21.49 -5.87
CA ALA A 182 -6.82 21.80 -6.14
C ALA A 182 -7.63 20.54 -6.49
N HIS A 183 -6.95 19.53 -7.05
CA HIS A 183 -7.45 18.19 -7.32
C HIS A 183 -7.90 17.42 -6.06
N VAL A 184 -7.18 17.50 -4.94
CA VAL A 184 -7.56 16.84 -3.67
C VAL A 184 -8.80 17.50 -3.08
N LEU A 185 -8.84 18.84 -3.08
CA LEU A 185 -10.01 19.58 -2.61
C LEU A 185 -11.25 19.25 -3.46
N LEU A 186 -11.09 19.18 -4.79
CA LEU A 186 -12.19 18.84 -5.70
C LEU A 186 -12.69 17.40 -5.48
N SER A 187 -11.80 16.44 -5.26
CA SER A 187 -12.18 15.05 -4.94
C SER A 187 -12.99 14.96 -3.64
N TRP A 188 -12.54 15.64 -2.58
CA TRP A 188 -13.29 15.68 -1.32
C TRP A 188 -14.63 16.41 -1.46
N ALA A 189 -14.66 17.53 -2.17
CA ALA A 189 -15.89 18.27 -2.44
C ALA A 189 -16.88 17.42 -3.25
N CYS A 190 -16.39 16.65 -4.22
CA CYS A 190 -17.21 15.73 -5.01
C CYS A 190 -17.80 14.61 -4.15
N LEU A 191 -16.97 13.96 -3.32
CA LEU A 191 -17.43 12.90 -2.40
C LEU A 191 -18.51 13.43 -1.44
N ILE A 192 -18.24 14.55 -0.77
CA ILE A 192 -19.19 15.18 0.16
C ILE A 192 -20.46 15.60 -0.59
N GLY A 193 -20.31 16.15 -1.79
CA GLY A 193 -21.42 16.55 -2.64
C GLY A 193 -22.34 15.39 -3.00
N VAL A 194 -21.79 14.24 -3.41
CA VAL A 194 -22.56 13.03 -3.71
C VAL A 194 -23.36 12.58 -2.49
N VAL A 195 -22.71 12.47 -1.32
CA VAL A 195 -23.36 12.01 -0.09
C VAL A 195 -24.43 13.00 0.39
N MET A 196 -24.15 14.30 0.33
CA MET A 196 -25.11 15.35 0.70
C MET A 196 -26.32 15.37 -0.22
N VAL A 197 -26.12 15.28 -1.53
CA VAL A 197 -27.25 15.27 -2.48
C VAL A 197 -28.19 14.12 -2.17
N THR A 198 -27.66 12.90 -1.97
CA THR A 198 -28.49 11.72 -1.70
C THR A 198 -29.20 11.82 -0.36
N THR A 199 -28.49 12.18 0.72
CA THR A 199 -29.10 12.31 2.06
C THR A 199 -30.14 13.42 2.12
N VAL A 200 -29.90 14.56 1.46
CA VAL A 200 -30.84 15.68 1.44
C VAL A 200 -32.07 15.35 0.60
N THR A 201 -31.93 14.66 -0.55
CA THR A 201 -33.11 14.23 -1.33
C THR A 201 -33.95 13.22 -0.56
N ASP A 202 -33.33 12.25 0.11
CA ASP A 202 -34.06 11.24 0.89
C ASP A 202 -34.79 11.86 2.10
N LEU A 203 -34.18 12.86 2.75
CA LEU A 203 -34.76 13.52 3.92
C LEU A 203 -35.83 14.57 3.57
N LEU A 204 -35.71 15.23 2.42
CA LEU A 204 -36.68 16.22 1.96
C LEU A 204 -37.85 15.61 1.21
N HIS A 205 -37.71 14.42 0.61
CA HIS A 205 -38.79 13.77 -0.14
C HIS A 205 -40.11 13.62 0.64
N PRO A 206 -40.12 13.25 1.94
CA PRO A 206 -41.35 13.20 2.74
C PRO A 206 -42.02 14.57 2.94
N ILE A 207 -41.26 15.66 2.87
CA ILE A 207 -41.73 17.03 3.14
C ILE A 207 -42.11 17.74 1.83
N PHE A 208 -41.39 17.47 0.75
CA PHE A 208 -41.57 18.06 -0.57
C PHE A 208 -41.60 16.96 -1.64
N PRO A 209 -42.77 16.34 -1.91
CA PRO A 209 -42.91 15.24 -2.87
C PRO A 209 -42.67 15.62 -4.35
N ARG A 210 -42.26 16.87 -4.62
CA ARG A 210 -41.83 17.34 -5.94
C ARG A 210 -40.36 17.06 -6.24
N ILE A 211 -39.55 16.77 -5.22
CA ILE A 211 -38.12 16.47 -5.39
C ILE A 211 -38.00 14.96 -5.61
N PRO A 212 -37.49 14.49 -6.76
CA PRO A 212 -37.31 13.05 -6.98
C PRO A 212 -36.23 12.50 -6.04
N GLU A 213 -36.47 11.31 -5.48
CA GLU A 213 -35.43 10.54 -4.80
C GLU A 213 -34.32 10.21 -5.80
N ILE A 214 -33.07 10.57 -5.49
CA ILE A 214 -31.92 10.30 -6.34
C ILE A 214 -31.13 9.16 -5.71
N PRO A 215 -31.19 7.94 -6.28
CA PRO A 215 -30.38 6.84 -5.80
C PRO A 215 -28.88 7.14 -5.83
N ILE A 216 -28.16 6.62 -4.84
CA ILE A 216 -26.72 6.87 -4.67
C ILE A 216 -25.87 6.50 -5.88
N HIS A 217 -26.27 5.47 -6.64
CA HIS A 217 -25.52 5.06 -7.84
C HIS A 217 -25.59 6.10 -8.97
N TYR A 218 -26.70 6.82 -9.12
CA TYR A 218 -26.79 7.92 -10.09
C TYR A 218 -25.95 9.12 -9.64
N ALA A 219 -26.03 9.48 -8.35
CA ALA A 219 -25.23 10.57 -7.80
C ALA A 219 -23.72 10.27 -7.91
N ALA A 220 -23.31 9.04 -7.59
CA ALA A 220 -21.93 8.59 -7.73
C ALA A 220 -21.44 8.61 -9.19
N LEU A 221 -22.28 8.22 -10.16
CA LEU A 221 -21.95 8.29 -11.58
C LEU A 221 -21.70 9.73 -12.03
N VAL A 222 -22.55 10.67 -11.61
CA VAL A 222 -22.37 12.10 -11.90
C VAL A 222 -21.09 12.62 -11.25
N GLY A 223 -20.82 12.25 -9.99
CA GLY A 223 -19.57 12.60 -9.31
C GLY A 223 -18.32 12.10 -10.04
N ALA A 224 -18.34 10.84 -10.51
CA ALA A 224 -17.25 10.27 -11.30
C ALA A 224 -17.05 11.01 -12.63
N LEU A 225 -18.13 11.39 -13.32
CA LEU A 225 -18.07 12.18 -14.54
C LEU A 225 -17.46 13.57 -14.30
N VAL A 226 -17.82 14.23 -13.20
CA VAL A 226 -17.23 15.52 -12.81
C VAL A 226 -15.73 15.40 -12.58
N LEU A 227 -15.25 14.33 -11.93
CA LEU A 227 -13.82 14.08 -11.70
C LEU A 227 -13.05 13.80 -13.00
N LEU A 228 -13.68 13.11 -13.95
CA LEU A 228 -13.11 12.87 -15.28
C LEU A 228 -13.06 14.16 -16.12
N TRP A 229 -14.15 14.94 -16.14
CA TRP A 229 -14.21 16.22 -16.88
C TRP A 229 -13.27 17.28 -16.33
N SER A 230 -13.13 17.36 -15.01
CA SER A 230 -12.18 18.25 -14.35
C SER A 230 -10.71 17.81 -14.50
N LYS A 231 -10.45 16.68 -15.17
CA LYS A 231 -9.12 16.09 -15.37
C LYS A 231 -8.37 15.83 -14.06
N VAL A 232 -9.11 15.68 -12.95
CA VAL A 232 -8.55 15.23 -11.67
C VAL A 232 -8.12 13.77 -11.76
N LEU A 233 -8.89 12.97 -12.51
CA LEU A 233 -8.65 11.55 -12.72
C LEU A 233 -8.55 11.26 -14.21
N THR A 234 -7.56 10.47 -14.63
CA THR A 234 -7.49 9.97 -16.00
C THR A 234 -8.41 8.75 -16.18
N PRO A 235 -8.93 8.48 -17.39
CA PRO A 235 -9.74 7.28 -17.64
C PRO A 235 -9.04 5.98 -17.21
N ARG A 236 -7.73 5.88 -17.44
CA ARG A 236 -6.95 4.70 -17.04
C ARG A 236 -6.91 4.51 -15.52
N GLN A 237 -6.71 5.59 -14.75
CA GLN A 237 -6.74 5.54 -13.29
C GLN A 237 -8.15 5.22 -12.77
N ALA A 238 -9.20 5.75 -13.41
CA ALA A 238 -10.59 5.42 -13.07
C ALA A 238 -10.86 3.93 -13.24
N TYR A 239 -10.48 3.34 -14.38
CA TYR A 239 -10.63 1.90 -14.60
C TYR A 239 -9.80 1.06 -13.63
N ALA A 240 -8.58 1.50 -13.28
CA ALA A 240 -7.74 0.81 -12.31
C ALA A 240 -8.28 0.88 -10.87
N SER A 241 -9.06 1.90 -10.53
CA SER A 241 -9.69 2.04 -9.21
C SER A 241 -10.92 1.14 -9.00
N ILE A 242 -11.43 0.50 -10.07
CA ILE A 242 -12.56 -0.43 -9.98
C ILE A 242 -12.07 -1.77 -9.46
N ASP A 243 -12.57 -2.17 -8.29
CA ASP A 243 -12.38 -3.51 -7.76
C ASP A 243 -13.32 -4.51 -8.47
N TRP A 244 -12.82 -5.11 -9.55
CA TRP A 244 -13.55 -6.11 -10.32
C TRP A 244 -13.87 -7.36 -9.51
N GLN A 245 -13.04 -7.71 -8.53
CA GLN A 245 -13.25 -8.88 -7.69
C GLN A 245 -14.50 -8.69 -6.81
N VAL A 246 -14.65 -7.50 -6.21
CA VAL A 246 -15.84 -7.14 -5.43
C VAL A 246 -17.11 -7.15 -6.30
N LEU A 247 -17.05 -6.60 -7.52
CA LEU A 247 -18.21 -6.59 -8.43
C LEU A 247 -18.63 -8.01 -8.84
N ILE A 248 -17.69 -8.84 -9.31
CA ILE A 248 -17.96 -10.23 -9.72
C ILE A 248 -18.55 -11.02 -8.56
N MET A 249 -17.99 -10.83 -7.38
CA MET A 249 -18.47 -11.45 -6.17
C MET A 249 -19.88 -10.98 -5.81
N LEU A 250 -20.19 -9.67 -5.84
CA LEU A 250 -21.55 -9.11 -5.64
C LEU A 250 -22.59 -9.78 -6.55
N TYR A 251 -22.28 -9.93 -7.85
CA TYR A 251 -23.15 -10.65 -8.78
C TYR A 251 -23.24 -12.14 -8.48
N GLY A 252 -22.13 -12.76 -8.08
CA GLY A 252 -22.09 -14.12 -7.57
C GLY A 252 -23.01 -14.34 -6.36
N LEU A 253 -23.18 -13.34 -5.49
CA LEU A 253 -24.06 -13.42 -4.31
C LEU A 253 -25.50 -13.53 -4.71
N LEU A 254 -25.90 -12.69 -5.67
CA LEU A 254 -27.26 -12.69 -6.18
C LEU A 254 -27.55 -14.04 -6.85
N GLY A 255 -26.60 -14.57 -7.62
CA GLY A 255 -26.66 -15.90 -8.23
C GLY A 255 -26.78 -17.03 -7.21
N LEU A 256 -25.88 -17.08 -6.21
CA LEU A 256 -25.89 -18.11 -5.17
C LEU A 256 -27.15 -18.00 -4.30
N GLY A 257 -27.56 -16.79 -3.92
CA GLY A 257 -28.78 -16.55 -3.16
C GLY A 257 -30.01 -17.06 -3.89
N MET A 258 -30.13 -16.78 -5.20
CA MET A 258 -31.20 -17.33 -6.03
C MET A 258 -31.12 -18.86 -6.13
N ALA A 259 -29.93 -19.43 -6.30
CA ALA A 259 -29.74 -20.88 -6.34
C ALA A 259 -30.17 -21.56 -5.04
N MET A 260 -29.73 -21.04 -3.88
CA MET A 260 -30.10 -21.56 -2.55
C MET A 260 -31.60 -21.42 -2.24
N GLN A 261 -32.24 -20.37 -2.76
CA GLN A 261 -33.69 -20.22 -2.67
C GLN A 261 -34.40 -21.27 -3.54
N ASN A 262 -33.95 -21.47 -4.78
CA ASN A 262 -34.54 -22.43 -5.70
C ASN A 262 -34.33 -23.89 -5.28
N THR A 263 -33.20 -24.23 -4.64
CA THR A 263 -32.93 -25.58 -4.12
C THR A 263 -33.61 -25.84 -2.77
N GLY A 264 -34.20 -24.81 -2.14
CA GLY A 264 -34.75 -24.92 -0.78
C GLY A 264 -33.70 -25.04 0.32
N THR A 265 -32.41 -24.88 0.01
CA THR A 265 -31.33 -24.99 1.00
C THR A 265 -31.39 -23.87 2.03
N ALA A 266 -31.73 -22.64 1.60
CA ALA A 266 -31.89 -21.51 2.52
C ALA A 266 -33.02 -21.76 3.55
N GLU A 267 -34.13 -22.31 3.09
CA GLU A 267 -35.28 -22.70 3.93
C GLU A 267 -34.89 -23.81 4.92
N TRP A 268 -34.22 -24.86 4.45
CA TRP A 268 -33.76 -25.95 5.31
C TRP A 268 -32.80 -25.48 6.42
N LEU A 269 -31.87 -24.58 6.09
CA LEU A 269 -30.96 -23.98 7.07
C LEU A 269 -31.70 -23.09 8.07
N ALA A 270 -32.59 -22.22 7.60
CA ALA A 270 -33.38 -21.34 8.46
C ALA A 270 -34.23 -22.15 9.45
N GLN A 271 -34.98 -23.14 8.96
CA GLN A 271 -35.80 -24.01 9.80
C GLN A 271 -34.97 -24.80 10.81
N THR A 272 -33.79 -25.29 10.41
CA THR A 272 -32.89 -26.03 11.32
C THR A 272 -32.38 -25.14 12.45
N LEU A 273 -31.99 -23.90 12.15
CA LEU A 273 -31.58 -22.92 13.15
C LEU A 273 -32.73 -22.53 14.08
N VAL A 274 -33.91 -22.24 13.52
CA VAL A 274 -35.10 -21.84 14.28
C VAL A 274 -35.59 -22.99 15.17
N ASN A 275 -35.68 -24.22 14.66
CA ASN A 275 -36.12 -25.38 15.43
C ASN A 275 -35.12 -25.76 16.51
N GLY A 276 -33.81 -25.63 16.23
CA GLY A 276 -32.76 -25.78 17.23
C GLY A 276 -32.91 -24.77 18.37
N ALA A 277 -33.18 -23.49 18.05
CA ALA A 277 -33.31 -22.42 19.04
C ALA A 277 -34.62 -22.49 19.85
N LYS A 278 -35.75 -22.88 19.22
CA LYS A 278 -37.06 -23.06 19.87
C LYS A 278 -37.02 -24.06 21.03
N GLY A 279 -36.10 -25.01 21.02
CA GLY A 279 -35.93 -25.98 22.11
C GLY A 279 -35.31 -25.42 23.38
N PHE A 280 -34.63 -24.26 23.31
CA PHE A 280 -33.86 -23.70 24.43
C PHE A 280 -34.38 -22.35 24.94
N VAL A 281 -35.22 -21.66 24.18
CA VAL A 281 -35.58 -20.25 24.44
C VAL A 281 -37.08 -20.03 24.30
N SER A 282 -37.65 -19.20 25.17
CA SER A 282 -39.05 -18.77 25.10
C SER A 282 -39.36 -18.01 23.80
N PRO A 283 -40.60 -18.09 23.28
CA PRO A 283 -40.99 -17.47 22.00
C PRO A 283 -40.66 -15.98 21.89
N ASP A 284 -40.84 -15.23 22.98
CA ASP A 284 -40.63 -13.77 23.02
C ASP A 284 -39.15 -13.37 22.90
N GLN A 285 -38.22 -14.27 23.23
CA GLN A 285 -36.78 -14.03 23.17
C GLN A 285 -36.12 -14.68 21.95
N LEU A 286 -36.90 -15.41 21.14
CA LEU A 286 -36.40 -16.16 19.99
C LEU A 286 -35.68 -15.27 18.95
N PRO A 287 -36.19 -14.08 18.55
CA PRO A 287 -35.49 -13.22 17.59
C PRO A 287 -34.14 -12.73 18.10
N ILE A 288 -34.05 -12.41 19.39
CA ILE A 288 -32.81 -11.97 20.03
C ILE A 288 -31.82 -13.13 20.08
N ALA A 289 -32.24 -14.31 20.55
CA ALA A 289 -31.37 -15.47 20.62
C ALA A 289 -30.80 -15.87 19.25
N LEU A 290 -31.64 -15.82 18.21
CA LEU A 290 -31.22 -16.08 16.84
C LEU A 290 -30.28 -15.00 16.30
N LEU A 291 -30.48 -13.73 16.67
CA LEU A 291 -29.55 -12.66 16.28
C LEU A 291 -28.16 -12.91 16.88
N TRP A 292 -28.08 -13.28 18.15
CA TRP A 292 -26.81 -13.63 18.82
C TRP A 292 -26.14 -14.84 18.15
N LEU A 293 -26.91 -15.89 17.85
CA LEU A 293 -26.43 -17.11 17.21
C LEU A 293 -25.91 -16.84 15.79
N VAL A 294 -26.69 -16.12 14.98
CA VAL A 294 -26.33 -15.76 13.62
C VAL A 294 -25.08 -14.90 13.59
N PHE A 295 -24.98 -13.91 14.49
CA PHE A 295 -23.78 -13.08 14.59
C PHE A 295 -22.56 -13.95 14.91
N LEU A 296 -22.66 -14.84 15.90
CA LEU A 296 -21.56 -15.72 16.29
C LEU A 296 -21.16 -16.66 15.15
N MET A 297 -22.12 -17.27 14.46
CA MET A 297 -21.85 -18.12 13.30
C MET A 297 -21.14 -17.34 12.19
N THR A 298 -21.63 -16.14 11.87
CA THR A 298 -21.03 -15.28 10.85
C THR A 298 -19.61 -14.88 11.25
N LEU A 299 -19.40 -14.54 12.51
CA LEU A 299 -18.10 -14.19 13.07
C LEU A 299 -17.10 -15.37 12.94
N LEU A 300 -17.52 -16.58 13.28
CA LEU A 300 -16.67 -17.77 13.14
C LEU A 300 -16.37 -18.12 11.69
N LEU A 301 -17.35 -17.98 10.80
CA LEU A 301 -17.16 -18.23 9.37
C LEU A 301 -16.18 -17.22 8.76
N THR A 302 -16.29 -15.94 9.12
CA THR A 302 -15.43 -14.89 8.55
C THR A 302 -13.99 -14.92 9.03
N GLU A 303 -13.68 -15.68 10.09
CA GLU A 303 -12.30 -15.91 10.50
C GLU A 303 -11.58 -16.87 9.54
N VAL A 304 -12.33 -17.76 8.89
CA VAL A 304 -11.80 -18.80 7.99
C VAL A 304 -12.00 -18.44 6.51
N LEU A 305 -13.13 -17.82 6.19
CA LEU A 305 -13.54 -17.37 4.86
C LEU A 305 -13.30 -15.86 4.74
N SER A 306 -13.28 -15.32 3.51
CA SER A 306 -13.22 -13.87 3.34
C SER A 306 -14.49 -13.20 3.87
N ASN A 307 -14.37 -11.97 4.40
CA ASN A 307 -15.49 -11.16 4.90
C ASN A 307 -16.65 -11.15 3.92
N ASN A 308 -16.30 -10.89 2.66
CA ASN A 308 -17.30 -10.85 1.62
C ASN A 308 -17.91 -12.23 1.37
N ALA A 309 -17.10 -13.29 1.23
CA ALA A 309 -17.54 -14.69 1.06
C ALA A 309 -18.54 -15.13 2.15
N THR A 310 -18.34 -14.66 3.37
CA THR A 310 -19.21 -14.95 4.51
C THR A 310 -20.54 -14.20 4.42
N ALA A 311 -20.51 -12.90 4.12
CA ALA A 311 -21.72 -12.09 3.94
C ALA A 311 -22.61 -12.66 2.81
N VAL A 312 -22.01 -13.14 1.71
CA VAL A 312 -22.69 -13.84 0.60
C VAL A 312 -23.62 -14.92 1.08
N MET A 313 -23.08 -15.76 1.95
CA MET A 313 -23.66 -17.02 2.34
C MET A 313 -24.74 -16.78 3.39
N MET A 314 -24.45 -15.89 4.33
CA MET A 314 -25.31 -15.64 5.48
C MET A 314 -26.52 -14.73 5.15
N VAL A 315 -26.37 -13.72 4.29
CA VAL A 315 -27.46 -12.76 4.00
C VAL A 315 -28.74 -13.44 3.48
N PRO A 316 -28.71 -14.34 2.47
CA PRO A 316 -29.92 -15.02 2.00
C PRO A 316 -30.59 -15.88 3.07
N ILE A 317 -29.79 -16.53 3.92
CA ILE A 317 -30.27 -17.39 5.02
C ILE A 317 -31.03 -16.53 6.04
N VAL A 318 -30.45 -15.42 6.47
CA VAL A 318 -31.05 -14.59 7.53
C VAL A 318 -32.26 -13.80 7.04
N VAL A 319 -32.30 -13.43 5.76
CA VAL A 319 -33.50 -12.82 5.15
C VAL A 319 -34.64 -13.82 5.16
N LYS A 320 -34.41 -15.08 4.77
CA LYS A 320 -35.45 -16.13 4.86
C LYS A 320 -35.88 -16.41 6.29
N MET A 321 -34.92 -16.55 7.21
CA MET A 321 -35.19 -16.73 8.64
C MET A 321 -36.04 -15.58 9.21
N SER A 322 -35.77 -14.33 8.82
CA SER A 322 -36.57 -13.18 9.28
C SER A 322 -38.01 -13.19 8.76
N HIS A 323 -38.23 -13.71 7.54
CA HIS A 323 -39.58 -13.90 7.01
C HIS A 323 -40.33 -15.04 7.73
N GLU A 324 -39.67 -16.14 8.08
CA GLU A 324 -40.28 -17.21 8.89
C GLU A 324 -40.68 -16.75 10.30
N LEU A 325 -39.92 -15.80 10.88
CA LEU A 325 -40.16 -15.25 12.20
C LEU A 325 -41.12 -14.04 12.19
N ASP A 326 -41.55 -13.57 11.02
CA ASP A 326 -42.35 -12.35 10.82
C ASP A 326 -41.72 -11.09 11.47
N VAL A 327 -40.40 -10.96 11.35
CA VAL A 327 -39.61 -9.85 11.91
C VAL A 327 -38.89 -9.07 10.82
N ASN A 328 -38.49 -7.84 11.15
CA ASN A 328 -37.74 -6.98 10.24
C ASN A 328 -36.39 -7.62 9.80
N PRO A 329 -36.18 -7.89 8.49
CA PRO A 329 -34.95 -8.49 7.98
C PRO A 329 -33.69 -7.65 8.23
N TRP A 330 -33.84 -6.33 8.30
CA TRP A 330 -32.70 -5.41 8.41
C TRP A 330 -31.87 -5.64 9.67
N ALA A 331 -32.49 -6.02 10.79
CA ALA A 331 -31.75 -6.30 12.03
C ALA A 331 -30.74 -7.45 11.83
N PHE A 332 -31.15 -8.52 11.15
CA PHE A 332 -30.27 -9.66 10.90
C PHE A 332 -29.26 -9.39 9.78
N VAL A 333 -29.66 -8.67 8.73
CA VAL A 333 -28.74 -8.26 7.66
C VAL A 333 -27.60 -7.41 8.24
N MET A 334 -27.92 -6.45 9.12
CA MET A 334 -26.93 -5.63 9.82
C MET A 334 -26.05 -6.46 10.75
N ALA A 335 -26.63 -7.44 11.47
CA ALA A 335 -25.86 -8.36 12.29
C ALA A 335 -24.81 -9.13 11.45
N VAL A 336 -25.20 -9.64 10.29
CA VAL A 336 -24.29 -10.34 9.37
C VAL A 336 -23.21 -9.39 8.82
N THR A 337 -23.58 -8.18 8.41
CA THR A 337 -22.60 -7.24 7.82
C THR A 337 -21.55 -6.79 8.83
N VAL A 338 -21.97 -6.53 10.07
CA VAL A 338 -21.05 -6.17 11.15
C VAL A 338 -20.19 -7.38 11.53
N ALA A 339 -20.80 -8.56 11.75
CA ALA A 339 -20.06 -9.77 12.13
C ALA A 339 -19.03 -10.19 11.07
N ALA A 340 -19.38 -10.11 9.79
CA ALA A 340 -18.47 -10.40 8.68
C ALA A 340 -17.30 -9.41 8.59
N SER A 341 -17.38 -8.26 9.26
CA SER A 341 -16.31 -7.26 9.29
C SER A 341 -15.41 -7.36 10.52
N THR A 342 -15.78 -8.18 11.51
CA THR A 342 -15.10 -8.29 12.82
C THR A 342 -14.26 -9.56 12.92
N ALA A 343 -13.41 -9.83 11.93
CA ALA A 343 -12.53 -11.01 11.88
C ALA A 343 -11.15 -10.72 12.48
N PHE A 344 -11.05 -10.48 13.79
CA PHE A 344 -9.80 -10.03 14.44
C PHE A 344 -8.89 -11.16 14.95
N ALA A 345 -9.39 -12.39 15.09
CA ALA A 345 -8.68 -13.46 15.79
C ALA A 345 -7.60 -14.13 14.93
N LEU A 346 -7.82 -14.27 13.63
CA LEU A 346 -6.91 -14.95 12.71
C LEU A 346 -6.16 -13.95 11.79
N PRO A 347 -4.82 -14.09 11.64
CA PRO A 347 -4.05 -13.27 10.70
C PRO A 347 -4.49 -13.44 9.24
N MET A 348 -4.98 -14.63 8.89
CA MET A 348 -5.46 -14.96 7.54
C MET A 348 -6.89 -14.44 7.27
N GLY A 349 -7.60 -13.97 8.30
CA GLY A 349 -8.98 -13.48 8.17
C GLY A 349 -9.10 -12.23 7.31
N TYR A 350 -8.04 -11.40 7.23
CA TYR A 350 -8.06 -10.20 6.39
C TYR A 350 -6.68 -9.80 5.87
N GLN A 351 -6.64 -9.22 4.67
CA GLN A 351 -5.38 -8.85 4.00
C GLN A 351 -4.55 -7.86 4.80
N THR A 352 -5.17 -6.92 5.52
CA THR A 352 -4.41 -5.94 6.33
C THR A 352 -3.69 -6.56 7.51
N HIS A 353 -4.24 -7.64 8.10
CA HIS A 353 -3.56 -8.38 9.15
C HIS A 353 -2.29 -9.04 8.63
N MET A 354 -2.33 -9.60 7.42
CA MET A 354 -1.15 -10.18 6.78
C MET A 354 -0.08 -9.13 6.44
N MET A 355 -0.48 -7.94 6.02
CA MET A 355 0.47 -6.85 5.70
C MET A 355 1.33 -6.45 6.90
N VAL A 356 0.79 -6.50 8.12
CA VAL A 356 1.55 -6.18 9.34
C VAL A 356 2.15 -7.41 10.03
N TYR A 357 1.64 -8.61 9.75
CA TYR A 357 2.06 -9.86 10.40
C TYR A 357 3.56 -10.12 10.27
N GLY A 358 4.09 -10.01 9.04
CA GLY A 358 5.52 -10.21 8.75
C GLY A 358 6.41 -9.06 9.26
N PRO A 359 6.25 -7.82 8.74
CA PRO A 359 7.08 -6.68 9.12
C PRO A 359 7.02 -6.31 10.61
N GLY A 360 5.88 -6.57 11.27
CA GLY A 360 5.68 -6.32 12.69
C GLY A 360 6.24 -7.40 13.63
N GLY A 361 6.73 -8.53 13.09
CA GLY A 361 7.27 -9.64 13.88
C GLY A 361 6.24 -10.31 14.80
N TYR A 362 4.95 -10.21 14.47
CA TYR A 362 3.86 -10.77 15.26
C TYR A 362 3.78 -12.29 15.13
N LYS A 363 3.43 -12.97 16.21
CA LYS A 363 3.16 -14.41 16.20
C LYS A 363 1.65 -14.64 16.09
N PHE A 364 1.26 -15.78 15.53
CA PHE A 364 -0.15 -16.20 15.46
C PHE A 364 -0.89 -16.11 16.81
N ARG A 365 -0.21 -16.44 17.91
CA ARG A 365 -0.77 -16.34 19.27
C ARG A 365 -1.09 -14.90 19.69
N ASP A 366 -0.38 -13.90 19.17
CA ASP A 366 -0.61 -12.49 19.51
C ASP A 366 -1.97 -12.03 18.95
N PHE A 367 -2.29 -12.45 17.72
CA PHE A 367 -3.60 -12.23 17.09
C PHE A 367 -4.72 -12.90 17.86
N LEU A 368 -4.61 -14.18 18.20
CA LEU A 368 -5.64 -14.86 18.99
C LEU A 368 -5.86 -14.20 20.36
N ARG A 369 -4.78 -13.77 21.02
CA ARG A 369 -4.83 -13.19 22.38
C ARG A 369 -5.57 -11.87 22.43
N VAL A 370 -5.45 -11.04 21.39
CA VAL A 370 -6.09 -9.72 21.32
C VAL A 370 -7.40 -9.77 20.55
N GLY A 371 -7.44 -10.54 19.46
CA GLY A 371 -8.57 -10.65 18.56
C GLY A 371 -9.77 -11.36 19.17
N ILE A 372 -9.60 -12.46 19.92
CA ILE A 372 -10.73 -13.16 20.55
C ILE A 372 -11.48 -12.24 21.54
N PRO A 373 -10.82 -11.55 22.50
CA PRO A 373 -11.50 -10.59 23.36
C PRO A 373 -12.21 -9.49 22.57
N LEU A 374 -11.58 -8.97 21.51
CA LEU A 374 -12.16 -7.90 20.70
C LEU A 374 -13.41 -8.36 19.93
N ASN A 375 -13.37 -9.58 19.37
CA ASN A 375 -14.51 -10.22 18.72
C ASN A 375 -15.68 -10.38 19.69
N ILE A 376 -15.43 -10.83 20.93
CA ILE A 376 -16.46 -10.98 21.95
C ILE A 376 -17.07 -9.62 22.32
N ILE A 377 -16.24 -8.59 22.49
CA ILE A 377 -16.73 -7.23 22.75
C ILE A 377 -17.62 -6.74 21.61
N CYS A 378 -17.19 -6.91 20.36
CA CYS A 378 -17.96 -6.52 19.18
C CYS A 378 -19.27 -7.31 19.08
N TRP A 379 -19.23 -8.62 19.36
CA TRP A 379 -20.41 -9.48 19.35
C TRP A 379 -21.45 -9.01 20.37
N VAL A 380 -21.05 -8.80 21.62
CA VAL A 380 -21.96 -8.36 22.68
C VAL A 380 -22.50 -6.96 22.38
N LEU A 381 -21.63 -6.00 22.04
CA LEU A 381 -22.05 -4.63 21.76
C LEU A 381 -23.01 -4.56 20.56
N SER A 382 -22.70 -5.27 19.48
CA SER A 382 -23.55 -5.28 18.28
C SER A 382 -24.90 -5.91 18.58
N CYS A 383 -24.93 -7.03 19.29
CA CYS A 383 -26.18 -7.70 19.64
C CYS A 383 -27.06 -6.88 20.59
N LEU A 384 -26.47 -5.95 21.37
CA LEU A 384 -27.23 -5.01 22.21
C LEU A 384 -27.71 -3.79 21.42
N LEU A 385 -26.89 -3.24 20.52
CA LEU A 385 -27.20 -2.01 19.77
C LEU A 385 -28.13 -2.25 18.59
N ILE A 386 -27.98 -3.37 17.87
CA ILE A 386 -28.75 -3.64 16.66
C ILE A 386 -30.26 -3.65 16.93
N PRO A 387 -30.80 -4.33 17.95
CA PRO A 387 -32.23 -4.29 18.24
C PRO A 387 -32.76 -2.91 18.65
N VAL A 388 -31.90 -2.05 19.20
CA VAL A 388 -32.27 -0.67 19.60
C VAL A 388 -32.40 0.24 18.38
N ILE A 389 -31.48 0.10 17.42
CA ILE A 389 -31.47 0.92 16.20
C ILE A 389 -32.44 0.36 15.15
N TRP A 390 -32.51 -0.96 15.04
CA TRP A 390 -33.40 -1.71 14.15
C TRP A 390 -34.29 -2.65 14.96
N PRO A 391 -35.44 -2.16 15.46
CA PRO A 391 -36.40 -2.98 16.18
C PRO A 391 -36.91 -4.14 15.30
N PHE A 392 -37.08 -5.32 15.92
CA PHE A 392 -37.58 -6.51 15.24
C PHE A 392 -39.04 -6.38 14.78
N HIS A 393 -39.84 -5.65 15.54
CA HIS A 393 -41.24 -5.36 15.23
C HIS A 393 -41.40 -3.84 15.09
N LYS A 394 -42.13 -3.41 14.06
CA LYS A 394 -42.57 -2.02 13.94
C LYS A 394 -43.91 -1.84 14.63
#